data_AF-A0A7X7MI81-F1
#
_entry.id   AF-A0A7X7MI81-F1
#
_cell.length_a   1.000
_cell.length_b   1.000
_cell.length_c   1.000
_cell.angle_alpha   90.00
_cell.angle_beta   90.00
_cell.angle_gamma   90.00
#
_symmetry.space_group_name_H-M   'P 1'
#
loop_
_entity.id
_entity.type
_entity.pdbx_description
1 polymer ?
#
loop_
_entity_poly.entity_id
_entity_poly.type
_entity_poly.pdbx_seq_one_letter_code
_entity_poly.pdbx_strand_id
1 'polypeptide(L)'
;MEIKYEPLSPREALQTYCDWLLSQMPKFQSPPYEWYFLFYPIRTLLLGAKLLQREEYAQAVWPHLDNYIGEQLPNGALSSNFRGKPAAELSQKEIEHLLRTGKFNLADNGSNVHALIQAAQYCQDTERRERYLAAAKKWLDCWVPIWGLADGSYGNGIWGGHKLNGTYSMAMNVCSAFAAYTLATGDRHYIENAEGFAQFQ
;
A
#
# COMPACT_ATOMS: atom_id res chain seq x y z
N MET A 1 2.04 11.53 45.16
CA MET A 1 2.92 10.57 44.46
C MET A 1 3.17 11.15 43.08
N GLU A 2 4.32 11.80 42.87
CA GLU A 2 4.67 12.30 41.54
C GLU A 2 5.02 11.11 40.64
N ILE A 3 4.27 10.93 39.56
CA ILE A 3 4.66 10.00 38.51
C ILE A 3 5.75 10.71 37.70
N LYS A 4 7.01 10.30 37.89
CA LYS A 4 8.09 10.72 36.99
C LYS A 4 7.90 10.03 35.66
N TYR A 5 7.63 10.81 34.62
CA TYR A 5 7.65 10.33 33.25
C TYR A 5 9.10 10.30 32.77
N GLU A 6 9.64 9.11 32.57
CA GLU A 6 10.92 8.93 31.88
C GLU A 6 10.64 8.53 30.43
N PRO A 7 10.97 9.38 29.44
CA PRO A 7 10.75 9.05 28.04
C PRO A 7 11.66 7.90 27.63
N LEU A 8 11.12 6.97 26.84
CA LEU A 8 11.91 5.91 26.20
C LEU A 8 12.96 6.53 25.28
N SER A 9 14.14 5.91 25.18
CA SER A 9 15.06 6.22 24.09
C SER A 9 14.41 5.87 22.73
N PRO A 10 14.84 6.49 21.60
CA PRO A 10 14.27 6.17 20.29
C PRO A 10 14.31 4.68 19.92
N ARG A 11 15.36 3.96 20.36
CA ARG A 11 15.50 2.52 20.13
C ARG A 11 14.49 1.72 20.94
N GLU A 12 14.33 2.04 22.23
CA GLU A 12 13.35 1.40 23.11
C GLU A 12 11.92 1.70 22.68
N ALA A 13 11.65 2.92 22.22
CA ALA A 13 10.35 3.31 21.67
C ALA A 13 10.02 2.49 20.41
N LEU A 14 10.95 2.43 19.45
CA LEU A 14 10.77 1.63 18.23
C LEU A 14 10.51 0.15 18.56
N GLN A 15 11.32 -0.43 19.45
CA GLN A 15 11.15 -1.82 19.85
C GLN A 15 9.77 -2.04 20.51
N THR A 16 9.39 -1.17 21.45
CA THR A 16 8.08 -1.23 22.12
C THR A 16 6.93 -1.19 21.11
N TYR A 17 7.01 -0.31 20.11
CA TYR A 17 5.98 -0.21 19.07
C TYR A 17 5.98 -1.43 18.14
N CYS A 18 7.14 -1.94 17.73
CA CYS A 18 7.22 -3.15 16.91
C CYS A 18 6.67 -4.37 17.66
N ASP A 19 7.03 -4.57 18.93
CA ASP A 19 6.56 -5.68 19.75
C ASP A 19 5.02 -5.59 19.95
N TRP A 20 4.50 -4.39 20.21
CA TRP A 20 3.06 -4.18 20.28
C TRP A 20 2.39 -4.48 18.95
N LEU A 21 2.87 -3.93 17.83
CA LEU A 21 2.30 -4.17 16.49
C LEU A 21 2.30 -5.65 16.12
N LEU A 22 3.40 -6.36 16.39
CA LEU A 22 3.53 -7.80 16.16
C LEU A 22 2.46 -8.56 16.95
N SER A 23 2.22 -8.20 18.21
CA SER A 23 1.17 -8.82 19.03
C SER A 23 -0.25 -8.58 18.48
N GLN A 24 -0.46 -7.53 17.67
CA GLN A 24 -1.75 -7.22 17.05
C GLN A 24 -1.97 -7.93 15.70
N MET A 25 -0.91 -8.41 15.03
CA MET A 25 -1.01 -9.03 13.70
C MET A 25 -2.03 -10.18 13.59
N PRO A 26 -2.21 -11.06 14.61
CA PRO A 26 -3.23 -12.11 14.54
C PRO A 26 -4.66 -11.60 14.31
N LYS A 27 -4.97 -10.35 14.64
CA LYS A 27 -6.29 -9.74 14.38
C LYS A 27 -6.60 -9.57 12.89
N PHE A 28 -5.59 -9.65 12.03
CA PHE A 28 -5.69 -9.38 10.60
C PHE A 28 -5.53 -10.65 9.74
N GLN A 29 -5.98 -11.80 10.25
CA GLN A 29 -5.89 -13.08 9.54
C GLN A 29 -7.14 -13.38 8.69
N SER A 30 -8.29 -12.80 9.01
CA SER A 30 -9.56 -13.08 8.34
C SER A 30 -10.27 -11.80 7.90
N PRO A 31 -10.92 -11.80 6.72
CA PRO A 31 -11.71 -10.66 6.26
C PRO A 31 -13.02 -10.49 7.09
N PRO A 32 -13.65 -9.30 7.05
CA PRO A 32 -13.22 -8.10 6.35
C PRO A 32 -12.38 -7.18 7.25
N TYR A 33 -11.32 -6.61 6.70
CA TYR A 33 -10.66 -5.43 7.26
C TYR A 33 -10.14 -4.53 6.14
N GLU A 34 -9.83 -3.28 6.45
CA GLU A 34 -9.14 -2.38 5.51
C GLU A 34 -7.64 -2.65 5.56
N TRP A 35 -7.02 -2.83 4.40
CA TRP A 35 -5.57 -2.94 4.26
C TRP A 35 -4.86 -1.74 4.86
N TYR A 36 -5.46 -0.55 4.77
CA TYR A 36 -4.88 0.67 5.34
C TYR A 36 -4.54 0.55 6.83
N PHE A 37 -5.29 -0.25 7.62
CA PHE A 37 -4.98 -0.51 9.03
C PHE A 37 -3.69 -1.32 9.22
N LEU A 38 -3.29 -2.12 8.24
CA LEU A 38 -2.06 -2.91 8.25
C LEU A 38 -0.87 -2.20 7.63
N PHE A 39 -1.07 -1.36 6.62
CA PHE A 39 0.04 -0.83 5.84
C PHE A 39 0.91 0.19 6.61
N TYR A 40 0.38 0.85 7.66
CA TYR A 40 1.21 1.58 8.61
C TYR A 40 2.07 0.65 9.50
N PRO A 41 1.48 -0.34 10.21
CA PRO A 41 2.24 -1.37 10.90
C PRO A 41 3.33 -2.03 10.05
N ILE A 42 3.03 -2.35 8.79
CA ILE A 42 3.97 -2.99 7.86
C ILE A 42 5.23 -2.14 7.69
N ARG A 43 5.11 -0.83 7.43
CA ARG A 43 6.28 0.05 7.30
C ARG A 43 7.12 0.07 8.57
N THR A 44 6.46 0.17 9.73
CA THR A 44 7.13 0.20 11.03
C THR A 44 7.85 -1.12 11.33
N LEU A 45 7.21 -2.26 11.09
CA LEU A 45 7.79 -3.58 11.34
C LEU A 45 8.97 -3.86 10.41
N LEU A 46 8.90 -3.49 9.13
CA LEU A 46 10.00 -3.66 8.20
C LEU A 46 11.21 -2.78 8.55
N LEU A 47 10.96 -1.51 8.91
CA LEU A 47 12.02 -0.63 9.39
C LEU A 47 12.60 -1.13 10.71
N GLY A 48 11.75 -1.58 11.62
CA GLY A 48 12.12 -2.22 12.89
C GLY A 48 13.00 -3.43 12.68
N ALA A 49 12.65 -4.31 11.73
CA ALA A 49 13.45 -5.49 11.39
C ALA A 49 14.89 -5.10 11.01
N LYS A 50 15.05 -4.06 10.19
CA LYS A 50 16.37 -3.57 9.76
C LYS A 50 17.14 -2.88 10.89
N LEU A 51 16.51 -1.94 11.60
CA LEU A 51 17.20 -1.10 12.59
C LEU A 51 17.49 -1.83 13.90
N LEU A 52 16.61 -2.75 14.30
CA LEU A 52 16.75 -3.55 15.52
C LEU A 52 17.38 -4.92 15.28
N GLN A 53 17.56 -5.32 14.01
CA GLN A 53 18.09 -6.64 13.62
C GLN A 53 17.20 -7.79 14.13
N ARG A 54 15.89 -7.66 13.91
CA ARG A 54 14.84 -8.57 14.39
C ARG A 54 14.04 -9.08 13.20
N GLU A 55 14.49 -10.17 12.59
CA GLU A 55 13.90 -10.72 11.36
C GLU A 55 12.44 -11.14 11.51
N GLU A 56 12.01 -11.52 12.72
CA GLU A 56 10.63 -11.92 12.99
C GLU A 56 9.62 -10.82 12.67
N TYR A 57 10.01 -9.55 12.78
CA TYR A 57 9.13 -8.42 12.42
C TYR A 57 8.86 -8.41 10.91
N ALA A 58 9.86 -8.72 10.09
CA ALA A 58 9.69 -8.80 8.65
C ALA A 58 8.93 -10.08 8.24
N GLN A 59 9.21 -11.21 8.88
CA GLN A 59 8.52 -12.48 8.61
C GLN A 59 7.00 -12.38 8.82
N ALA A 60 6.56 -11.61 9.83
CA ALA A 60 5.14 -11.38 10.09
C ALA A 60 4.45 -10.57 8.98
N VAL A 61 5.18 -9.80 8.18
CA VAL A 61 4.63 -8.90 7.17
C VAL A 61 4.38 -9.60 5.83
N TRP A 62 5.27 -10.51 5.41
CA TRP A 62 5.25 -11.08 4.05
C TRP A 62 3.93 -11.73 3.63
N PRO A 63 3.25 -12.55 4.46
CA PRO A 63 1.98 -13.14 4.08
C PRO A 63 0.89 -12.11 3.75
N HIS A 64 0.87 -10.97 4.45
CA HIS A 64 -0.12 -9.91 4.21
C HIS A 64 0.12 -9.21 2.88
N LEU A 65 1.39 -8.94 2.53
CA LEU A 65 1.75 -8.36 1.24
C LEU A 65 1.50 -9.33 0.09
N ASP A 66 1.84 -10.62 0.28
CA ASP A 66 1.57 -11.68 -0.69
C ASP A 66 0.06 -11.81 -0.96
N ASN A 67 -0.77 -11.76 0.08
CA ASN A 67 -2.23 -11.74 -0.06
C ASN A 67 -2.71 -10.47 -0.79
N TYR A 68 -2.20 -9.29 -0.42
CA TYR A 68 -2.60 -8.03 -1.05
C TYR A 68 -2.34 -8.03 -2.56
N ILE A 69 -1.14 -8.45 -3.00
CA ILE A 69 -0.85 -8.50 -4.43
C ILE A 69 -1.59 -9.64 -5.15
N GLY A 70 -1.86 -10.75 -4.46
CA GLY A 70 -2.69 -11.83 -4.99
C GLY A 70 -4.13 -11.39 -5.26
N GLU A 71 -4.59 -10.33 -4.60
CA GLU A 71 -5.93 -9.78 -4.79
C GLU A 71 -6.06 -8.77 -5.94
N GLN A 72 -4.96 -8.37 -6.58
CA GLN A 72 -4.94 -7.40 -7.67
C GLN A 72 -5.76 -7.87 -8.87
N LEU A 73 -6.71 -7.04 -9.30
CA LEU A 73 -7.58 -7.35 -10.44
C LEU A 73 -6.81 -7.32 -11.78
N PRO A 74 -7.35 -7.96 -12.85
CA PRO A 74 -6.70 -7.98 -14.16
C PRO A 74 -6.38 -6.60 -14.75
N ASN A 75 -7.19 -5.58 -14.46
CA ASN A 75 -6.98 -4.19 -14.88
C ASN A 75 -6.01 -3.40 -13.98
N GLY A 76 -5.33 -4.06 -13.03
CA GLY A 76 -4.38 -3.43 -12.11
C GLY A 76 -4.99 -2.85 -10.84
N ALA A 77 -6.32 -2.86 -10.72
CA ALA A 77 -7.00 -2.32 -9.54
C ALA A 77 -6.68 -3.13 -8.28
N LEU A 78 -6.44 -2.42 -7.17
CA LEU A 78 -6.29 -2.98 -5.83
C LEU A 78 -7.45 -2.49 -4.97
N SER A 79 -8.00 -3.38 -4.15
CA SER A 79 -9.06 -3.05 -3.20
C SER A 79 -8.47 -2.46 -1.93
N SER A 80 -9.14 -1.50 -1.30
CA SER A 80 -8.76 -1.02 0.05
C SER A 80 -9.10 -2.06 1.12
N ASN A 81 -10.03 -2.98 0.84
CA ASN A 81 -10.43 -4.07 1.73
C ASN A 81 -9.71 -5.38 1.41
N PHE A 82 -9.36 -6.13 2.46
CA PHE A 82 -8.95 -7.53 2.34
C PHE A 82 -10.16 -8.39 1.95
N ARG A 83 -10.03 -9.08 0.82
CA ARG A 83 -11.07 -9.97 0.28
C ARG A 83 -10.91 -11.41 0.77
N GLY A 84 -9.71 -11.84 1.10
CA GLY A 84 -9.38 -13.23 1.44
C GLY A 84 -9.42 -14.19 0.25
N LYS A 85 -9.42 -13.68 -0.99
CA LYS A 85 -9.56 -14.51 -2.20
C LYS A 85 -8.71 -13.95 -3.36
N PRO A 86 -7.76 -14.72 -3.92
CA PRO A 86 -6.96 -14.28 -5.07
C PRO A 86 -7.82 -13.85 -6.26
N ALA A 87 -7.36 -12.87 -7.02
CA ALA A 87 -8.09 -12.39 -8.20
C ALA A 87 -8.24 -13.46 -9.29
N ALA A 88 -7.29 -14.40 -9.38
CA ALA A 88 -7.31 -15.51 -10.32
C ALA A 88 -8.48 -16.48 -10.10
N GLU A 89 -9.06 -16.49 -8.90
CA GLU A 89 -10.21 -17.34 -8.55
C GLU A 89 -11.56 -16.62 -8.71
N LEU A 90 -11.55 -15.38 -9.15
CA LEU A 90 -12.77 -14.61 -9.39
C LEU A 90 -13.31 -14.89 -10.79
N SER A 91 -14.62 -15.14 -10.86
CA SER A 91 -15.35 -15.08 -12.12
C SER A 91 -15.46 -13.64 -12.61
N GLN A 92 -15.70 -13.48 -13.91
CA GLN A 92 -15.95 -12.17 -14.52
C GLN A 92 -17.11 -11.42 -13.83
N LYS A 93 -18.17 -12.13 -13.44
CA LYS A 93 -19.32 -11.54 -12.73
C LYS A 93 -18.92 -11.00 -11.34
N GLU A 94 -18.06 -11.71 -10.61
CA GLU A 94 -17.54 -11.24 -9.33
C GLU A 94 -16.69 -9.98 -9.52
N ILE A 95 -15.82 -9.94 -10.54
CA ILE A 95 -15.00 -8.76 -10.85
C ILE A 95 -15.89 -7.55 -11.18
N GLU A 96 -16.90 -7.74 -12.04
CA GLU A 96 -17.84 -6.68 -12.39
C GLU A 96 -18.64 -6.19 -11.17
N HIS A 97 -19.05 -7.10 -10.30
CA HIS A 97 -19.72 -6.74 -9.06
C HIS A 97 -18.80 -5.92 -8.15
N LEU A 98 -17.56 -6.37 -7.94
CA LEU A 98 -16.56 -5.65 -7.15
C LEU A 98 -16.35 -4.22 -7.69
N LEU A 99 -16.17 -4.05 -9.00
CA LEU A 99 -16.01 -2.72 -9.60
C LEU A 99 -17.25 -1.83 -9.45
N ARG A 100 -18.42 -2.38 -9.11
CA ARG A 100 -19.65 -1.61 -8.87
C ARG A 100 -19.91 -1.31 -7.41
N THR A 101 -19.34 -2.06 -6.47
CA THR A 101 -19.70 -1.98 -5.04
C THR A 101 -18.50 -1.80 -4.11
N GLY A 102 -17.31 -2.14 -4.57
CA GLY A 102 -16.10 -2.16 -3.77
C GLY A 102 -15.44 -0.80 -3.58
N LYS A 103 -14.25 -0.85 -2.98
CA LYS A 103 -13.39 0.30 -2.69
C LYS A 103 -12.06 0.12 -3.41
N PHE A 104 -11.90 0.77 -4.54
CA PHE A 104 -10.70 0.74 -5.39
C PHE A 104 -10.11 2.15 -5.51
N ASN A 105 -10.07 2.86 -4.39
CA ASN A 105 -9.77 4.28 -4.37
C ASN A 105 -8.27 4.55 -4.34
N LEU A 106 -7.86 5.68 -4.93
CA LEU A 106 -6.44 6.04 -5.05
C LEU A 106 -5.80 6.48 -3.74
N ALA A 107 -6.55 7.12 -2.84
CA ALA A 107 -5.97 7.60 -1.58
C ALA A 107 -5.47 6.45 -0.67
N ASP A 108 -6.31 5.45 -0.42
CA ASP A 108 -5.93 4.32 0.44
C ASP A 108 -4.89 3.44 -0.25
N ASN A 109 -5.14 3.09 -1.52
CA ASN A 109 -4.23 2.24 -2.26
C ASN A 109 -2.91 2.91 -2.62
N GLY A 110 -2.86 4.24 -2.77
CA GLY A 110 -1.61 4.98 -2.94
C GLY A 110 -0.69 4.80 -1.73
N SER A 111 -1.26 4.82 -0.51
CA SER A 111 -0.51 4.50 0.70
C SER A 111 -0.08 3.04 0.70
N ASN A 112 -0.99 2.13 0.34
CA ASN A 112 -0.69 0.72 0.36
C ASN A 112 0.44 0.35 -0.63
N VAL A 113 0.31 0.78 -1.87
CA VAL A 113 1.31 0.56 -2.93
C VAL A 113 2.64 1.20 -2.58
N HIS A 114 2.66 2.40 -1.98
CA HIS A 114 3.92 2.96 -1.47
C HIS A 114 4.58 2.03 -0.44
N ALA A 115 3.84 1.49 0.53
CA ALA A 115 4.45 0.55 1.48
C ALA A 115 4.90 -0.76 0.81
N LEU A 116 4.16 -1.25 -0.20
CA LEU A 116 4.55 -2.42 -1.00
C LEU A 116 5.90 -2.19 -1.70
N ILE A 117 6.10 -1.01 -2.30
CA ILE A 117 7.35 -0.62 -2.95
C ILE A 117 8.49 -0.52 -1.94
N GLN A 118 8.23 0.09 -0.77
CA GLN A 118 9.21 0.12 0.32
C GLN A 118 9.57 -1.30 0.77
N ALA A 119 8.57 -2.17 0.94
CA ALA A 119 8.77 -3.56 1.34
C ALA A 119 9.64 -4.35 0.36
N ALA A 120 9.49 -4.10 -0.95
CA ALA A 120 10.35 -4.67 -1.97
C ALA A 120 11.84 -4.31 -1.79
N GLN A 121 12.16 -3.18 -1.14
CA GLN A 121 13.55 -2.80 -0.83
C GLN A 121 14.15 -3.55 0.37
N TYR A 122 13.31 -4.13 1.23
CA TYR A 122 13.72 -4.96 2.37
C TYR A 122 13.66 -6.46 2.06
N CYS A 123 13.06 -6.83 0.93
CA CYS A 123 12.85 -8.22 0.56
C CYS A 123 14.11 -8.81 -0.09
N GLN A 124 14.73 -9.79 0.58
CA GLN A 124 15.90 -10.51 0.05
C GLN A 124 15.51 -11.59 -0.97
N ASP A 125 14.26 -12.05 -0.92
CA ASP A 125 13.68 -12.99 -1.88
C ASP A 125 13.42 -12.24 -3.21
N THR A 126 14.21 -12.56 -4.22
CA THR A 126 14.20 -11.85 -5.52
C THR A 126 12.88 -12.05 -6.25
N GLU A 127 12.30 -13.26 -6.22
CA GLU A 127 11.04 -13.54 -6.89
C GLU A 127 9.89 -12.77 -6.22
N ARG A 128 9.82 -12.80 -4.88
CA ARG A 128 8.82 -12.01 -4.12
C ARG A 128 9.00 -10.51 -4.40
N ARG A 129 10.22 -10.01 -4.37
CA ARG A 129 10.55 -8.61 -4.70
C ARG A 129 10.04 -8.23 -6.09
N GLU A 130 10.30 -9.05 -7.11
CA GLU A 130 9.85 -8.81 -8.48
C GLU A 130 8.33 -8.82 -8.59
N ARG A 131 7.63 -9.75 -7.92
CA ARG A 131 6.17 -9.77 -7.87
C ARG A 131 5.59 -8.48 -7.25
N TYR A 132 6.21 -7.96 -6.19
CA TYR A 132 5.77 -6.71 -5.55
C TYR A 132 5.94 -5.50 -6.47
N LEU A 133 7.10 -5.39 -7.12
CA LEU A 133 7.35 -4.30 -8.08
C LEU A 133 6.48 -4.42 -9.33
N ALA A 134 6.20 -5.62 -9.80
CA ALA A 134 5.29 -5.85 -10.93
C ALA A 134 3.85 -5.45 -10.58
N ALA A 135 3.36 -5.81 -9.40
CA ALA A 135 2.03 -5.41 -8.93
C ALA A 135 1.92 -3.88 -8.78
N ALA A 136 2.93 -3.23 -8.19
CA ALA A 136 2.99 -1.78 -8.09
C ALA A 136 2.99 -1.11 -9.48
N LYS A 137 3.82 -1.58 -10.41
CA LYS A 137 3.86 -1.10 -11.79
C LYS A 137 2.51 -1.21 -12.47
N LYS A 138 1.86 -2.37 -12.37
CA LYS A 138 0.55 -2.59 -12.96
C LYS A 138 -0.50 -1.63 -12.42
N TRP A 139 -0.46 -1.31 -11.12
CA TRP A 139 -1.36 -0.32 -10.54
C TRP A 139 -1.08 1.10 -11.08
N LEU A 140 0.19 1.50 -11.14
CA LEU A 140 0.63 2.80 -11.66
C LEU A 140 0.31 2.97 -13.16
N ASP A 141 0.48 1.91 -13.96
CA ASP A 141 0.34 1.98 -15.42
C ASP A 141 -1.10 1.75 -15.89
N CYS A 142 -1.87 0.93 -15.18
CA CYS A 142 -3.19 0.50 -15.66
C CYS A 142 -4.34 1.09 -14.86
N TRP A 143 -4.19 1.31 -13.55
CA TRP A 143 -5.29 1.75 -12.69
C TRP A 143 -5.28 3.26 -12.44
N VAL A 144 -4.13 3.81 -12.05
CA VAL A 144 -3.98 5.25 -11.75
C VAL A 144 -4.41 6.14 -12.92
N PRO A 145 -4.01 5.90 -14.19
CA PRO A 145 -4.29 6.83 -15.28
C PRO A 145 -5.77 6.97 -15.62
N ILE A 146 -6.61 5.99 -15.26
CA ILE A 146 -8.07 6.04 -15.44
C ILE A 146 -8.68 7.23 -14.70
N TRP A 147 -8.04 7.68 -13.62
CA TRP A 147 -8.54 8.71 -12.72
C TRP A 147 -7.78 10.03 -12.82
N GLY A 148 -6.85 10.15 -13.77
CA GLY A 148 -6.22 11.42 -14.10
C GLY A 148 -7.23 12.39 -14.71
N LEU A 149 -7.18 13.64 -14.28
CA LEU A 149 -8.05 14.72 -14.76
C LEU A 149 -7.29 15.62 -15.74
N ALA A 150 -8.02 16.37 -16.55
CA ALA A 150 -7.45 17.19 -17.61
C ALA A 150 -6.51 18.31 -17.10
N ASP A 151 -6.68 18.73 -15.84
CA ASP A 151 -5.86 19.72 -15.17
C ASP A 151 -4.60 19.13 -14.50
N GLY A 152 -4.37 17.82 -14.65
CA GLY A 152 -3.26 17.10 -14.04
C GLY A 152 -3.53 16.61 -12.61
N SER A 153 -4.69 16.95 -12.03
CA SER A 153 -5.11 16.40 -10.73
C SER A 153 -5.69 14.99 -10.88
N TYR A 154 -6.06 14.35 -9.76
CA TYR A 154 -6.64 13.01 -9.76
C TYR A 154 -7.98 12.97 -9.03
N GLY A 155 -8.90 12.18 -9.59
CA GLY A 155 -10.04 11.65 -8.86
C GLY A 155 -9.63 10.59 -7.84
N ASN A 156 -10.53 10.23 -6.94
CA ASN A 156 -10.26 9.20 -5.93
C ASN A 156 -10.59 7.79 -6.41
N GLY A 157 -11.10 7.58 -7.62
CA GLY A 157 -11.49 6.25 -8.07
C GLY A 157 -12.84 5.79 -7.54
N ILE A 158 -12.95 4.50 -7.21
CA ILE A 158 -14.22 3.90 -6.76
C ILE A 158 -14.20 3.78 -5.24
N TRP A 159 -15.20 4.36 -4.57
CA TRP A 159 -15.35 4.23 -3.11
C TRP A 159 -16.79 3.87 -2.76
N GLY A 160 -16.98 2.65 -2.22
CA GLY A 160 -18.31 2.12 -1.91
C GLY A 160 -19.22 2.04 -3.14
N GLY A 161 -18.65 1.75 -4.31
CA GLY A 161 -19.38 1.73 -5.59
C GLY A 161 -19.60 3.09 -6.25
N HIS A 162 -19.28 4.19 -5.58
CA HIS A 162 -19.37 5.53 -6.17
C HIS A 162 -18.09 5.90 -6.89
N LYS A 163 -18.20 6.38 -8.14
CA LYS A 163 -17.08 6.93 -8.89
C LYS A 163 -16.83 8.37 -8.46
N LEU A 164 -15.66 8.62 -7.87
CA LEU A 164 -15.23 9.92 -7.37
C LEU A 164 -14.30 10.56 -8.40
N ASN A 165 -14.90 11.19 -9.41
CA ASN A 165 -14.20 11.80 -10.55
C ASN A 165 -13.83 13.27 -10.35
N GLY A 166 -14.15 13.86 -9.20
CA GLY A 166 -13.70 15.20 -8.84
C GLY A 166 -12.33 15.16 -8.20
N THR A 167 -11.59 16.25 -8.32
CA THR A 167 -10.27 16.42 -7.69
C THR A 167 -10.32 16.04 -6.22
N TYR A 168 -9.38 15.20 -5.79
CA TYR A 168 -9.30 14.74 -4.41
C TYR A 168 -7.87 14.84 -3.89
N SER A 169 -7.64 15.71 -2.91
CA SER A 169 -6.31 16.01 -2.38
C SER A 169 -5.60 14.81 -1.75
N MET A 170 -6.32 13.78 -1.28
CA MET A 170 -5.65 12.58 -0.75
C MET A 170 -5.31 11.56 -1.84
N ALA A 171 -5.97 11.62 -3.01
CA ALA A 171 -5.53 10.86 -4.18
C ALA A 171 -4.16 11.34 -4.67
N MET A 172 -3.74 12.55 -4.26
CA MET A 172 -2.40 13.08 -4.50
C MET A 172 -1.28 12.21 -3.91
N ASN A 173 -1.59 11.30 -2.98
CA ASN A 173 -0.63 10.34 -2.43
C ASN A 173 -0.06 9.37 -3.49
N VAL A 174 -0.71 9.25 -4.66
CA VAL A 174 -0.18 8.54 -5.84
C VAL A 174 1.22 9.04 -6.21
N CYS A 175 1.52 10.32 -6.03
CA CYS A 175 2.83 10.90 -6.34
C CYS A 175 3.94 10.37 -5.44
N SER A 176 3.62 10.01 -4.19
CA SER A 176 4.57 9.32 -3.32
C SER A 176 4.89 7.92 -3.85
N ALA A 177 3.90 7.22 -4.42
CA ALA A 177 4.11 5.91 -5.03
C ALA A 177 4.94 6.01 -6.32
N PHE A 178 4.70 7.01 -7.18
CA PHE A 178 5.54 7.29 -8.35
C PHE A 178 7.00 7.56 -7.98
N ALA A 179 7.23 8.44 -7.01
CA ALA A 179 8.57 8.76 -6.52
C ALA A 179 9.25 7.53 -5.90
N ALA A 180 8.53 6.79 -5.05
CA ALA A 180 9.05 5.56 -4.44
C ALA A 180 9.39 4.50 -5.50
N TYR A 181 8.56 4.34 -6.53
CA TYR A 181 8.81 3.39 -7.62
C TYR A 181 10.05 3.77 -8.43
N THR A 182 10.20 5.06 -8.74
CA THR A 182 11.41 5.59 -9.40
C THR A 182 12.64 5.25 -8.57
N LEU A 183 12.63 5.54 -7.26
CA LEU A 183 13.78 5.25 -6.38
C LEU A 183 14.08 3.75 -6.30
N ALA A 184 13.05 2.91 -6.31
CA ALA A 184 13.17 1.46 -6.21
C ALA A 184 13.70 0.78 -7.48
N THR A 185 13.49 1.38 -8.65
CA THR A 185 13.73 0.74 -9.96
C THR A 185 14.70 1.49 -10.86
N GLY A 186 14.88 2.80 -10.63
CA GLY A 186 15.60 3.70 -11.53
C GLY A 186 14.78 4.14 -12.75
N ASP A 187 13.52 3.71 -12.90
CA ASP A 187 12.68 4.11 -14.02
C ASP A 187 12.18 5.55 -13.86
N ARG A 188 12.79 6.46 -14.61
CA ARG A 188 12.55 7.90 -14.53
C ARG A 188 11.23 8.34 -15.16
N HIS A 189 10.57 7.52 -15.96
CA HIS A 189 9.26 7.90 -16.52
C HIS A 189 8.24 8.24 -15.40
N TYR A 190 8.35 7.57 -14.26
CA TYR A 190 7.46 7.81 -13.12
C TYR A 190 7.73 9.11 -12.38
N ILE A 191 8.97 9.62 -12.36
CA ILE A 191 9.26 10.89 -11.68
C ILE A 191 8.67 12.07 -12.45
N GLU A 192 8.61 11.99 -13.78
CA GLU A 192 7.99 13.04 -14.61
C GLU A 192 6.50 13.20 -14.26
N ASN A 193 5.79 12.10 -14.00
CA ASN A 193 4.40 12.13 -13.52
C ASN A 193 4.28 12.74 -12.11
N ALA A 194 5.22 12.44 -11.21
CA ALA A 194 5.24 13.03 -9.87
C ALA A 194 5.59 14.53 -9.89
N GLU A 195 6.49 14.95 -10.79
CA GLU A 195 6.94 16.34 -10.95
C GLU A 195 5.89 17.21 -11.63
N GLY A 196 5.29 16.74 -12.73
CA GLY A 196 4.20 17.46 -13.41
C GLY A 196 3.03 17.74 -12.46
N PHE A 197 2.85 16.86 -11.48
CA PHE A 197 1.86 17.04 -10.44
C PHE A 197 2.24 18.05 -9.35
N ALA A 198 3.50 18.09 -8.93
CA ALA A 198 3.96 19.06 -7.92
C ALA A 198 3.77 20.52 -8.41
N GLN A 199 3.69 20.74 -9.73
CA GLN A 199 3.41 22.03 -10.35
C GLN A 199 1.94 22.46 -10.26
N PHE A 200 1.03 21.57 -9.85
CA PHE A 200 -0.40 21.90 -9.64
C PHE A 200 -0.69 22.46 -8.24
N GLN A 201 0.23 22.34 -7.28
CA GLN A 201 0.09 22.91 -5.92
C GLN A 201 0.40 24.41 -5.89
#